data_AF-A0A1J4MXD2-F1
#
_entry.id   AF-A0A1J4MXD2-F1
#
_cell.length_a   1.000
_cell.length_b   1.000
_cell.length_c   1.000
_cell.angle_alpha   90.00
_cell.angle_beta   90.00
_cell.angle_gamma   90.00
#
_symmetry.space_group_name_H-M   'P 1'
#
loop_
_entity.id
_entity.type
_entity.pdbx_description
1 polymer ?
#
loop_
_entity_poly.entity_id
_entity_poly.type
_entity_poly.pdbx_seq_one_letter_code
_entity_poly.pdbx_strand_id
1 'polypeptide(L)'
;MSIDIENPFPLKKLAESLGPNSTQQSAIYWEVGHRTYLPFFKLLWPTFYPKVMDHKIRKWLGLGFQTESFPFVFYSGSDNINYRKYYGDPLISEIVSVDTTYHFSFYPISRDI
;
A
#
# COMPACT_ATOMS: atom_id res chain seq x y z
N MET A 1 -6.10 -37.43 26.04
CA MET A 1 -6.59 -36.86 24.77
C MET A 1 -5.82 -35.57 24.58
N SER A 2 -4.67 -35.65 23.91
CA SER A 2 -3.76 -34.53 23.66
C SER A 2 -4.31 -33.69 22.51
N ILE A 3 -4.26 -32.37 22.66
CA ILE A 3 -4.61 -31.43 21.59
C ILE A 3 -3.32 -31.15 20.84
N ASP A 4 -3.23 -31.64 19.60
CA ASP A 4 -2.09 -31.40 18.71
C ASP A 4 -2.11 -29.94 18.23
N ILE A 5 -0.97 -29.25 18.40
CA ILE A 5 -0.80 -27.79 18.21
C ILE A 5 -0.42 -27.45 16.74
N GLU A 6 -0.38 -28.40 15.83
CA GLU A 6 0.38 -28.25 14.58
C GLU A 6 -0.34 -27.63 13.36
N ASN A 7 -1.59 -27.16 13.43
CA ASN A 7 -2.27 -26.62 12.24
C ASN A 7 -2.96 -25.26 12.45
N PRO A 8 -2.36 -24.12 12.05
CA PRO A 8 -3.01 -22.81 12.04
C PRO A 8 -4.00 -22.60 10.88
N PHE A 9 -4.21 -23.61 10.01
CA PHE A 9 -5.01 -23.49 8.78
C PHE A 9 -6.55 -23.51 8.90
N PRO A 10 -7.23 -24.01 9.95
CA PRO A 10 -8.70 -24.05 9.95
C PRO A 10 -9.37 -22.71 10.29
N LEU A 11 -8.65 -21.77 10.93
CA LEU A 11 -9.24 -20.52 11.44
C LEU A 11 -9.47 -19.46 10.35
N LYS A 12 -8.59 -19.38 9.34
CA LYS A 12 -8.75 -18.43 8.21
C LYS A 12 -9.98 -18.72 7.36
N LYS A 13 -10.24 -20.01 7.06
CA LYS A 13 -11.42 -20.43 6.28
C LYS A 13 -12.73 -20.20 7.03
N LEU A 14 -12.74 -20.34 8.36
CA LEU A 14 -13.91 -20.02 9.18
C LEU A 14 -14.21 -18.52 9.16
N ALA A 15 -13.18 -17.68 9.31
CA ALA A 15 -13.32 -16.22 9.29
C ALA A 15 -13.85 -15.69 7.94
N GLU A 16 -13.42 -16.26 6.81
CA GLU A 16 -13.92 -15.89 5.47
C GLU A 16 -15.40 -16.26 5.25
N SER A 17 -15.91 -17.30 5.93
CA SER A 17 -17.30 -17.76 5.76
C SER A 17 -18.34 -16.94 6.53
N LEU A 18 -17.93 -16.23 7.59
CA LEU A 18 -18.88 -15.66 8.56
C LEU A 18 -19.33 -14.24 8.27
N GLY A 19 -18.84 -13.61 7.19
CA GLY A 19 -19.22 -12.25 6.81
C GLY A 19 -18.82 -11.17 7.84
N PRO A 20 -19.05 -9.89 7.52
CA PRO A 20 -18.82 -8.79 8.47
C PRO A 20 -19.80 -8.88 9.65
N ASN A 21 -19.31 -8.66 10.87
CA ASN A 21 -20.01 -8.72 12.17
C ASN A 21 -20.24 -10.11 12.80
N SER A 22 -19.40 -11.09 12.47
CA SER A 22 -19.45 -12.39 13.12
C SER A 22 -18.99 -12.38 14.59
N THR A 23 -19.51 -13.33 15.38
CA THR A 23 -19.19 -13.46 16.80
C THR A 23 -17.81 -14.08 17.02
N GLN A 24 -17.11 -13.67 18.08
CA GLN A 24 -15.81 -14.20 18.45
C GLN A 24 -15.85 -15.73 18.63
N GLN A 25 -15.02 -16.45 17.86
CA GLN A 25 -14.99 -17.92 17.86
C GLN A 25 -13.91 -18.54 18.76
N SER A 26 -12.85 -17.79 19.08
CA SER A 26 -11.71 -18.27 19.84
C SER A 26 -11.35 -17.33 20.98
N ALA A 27 -10.69 -17.87 22.01
CA ALA A 27 -10.19 -17.08 23.12
C ALA A 27 -9.05 -16.14 22.67
N ILE A 28 -8.98 -14.96 23.30
CA ILE A 28 -7.85 -14.02 23.19
C ILE A 28 -7.12 -14.09 24.52
N TYR A 29 -5.84 -14.47 24.52
CA TYR A 29 -5.04 -14.61 25.74
C TYR A 29 -3.63 -14.01 25.55
N TRP A 30 -2.96 -13.77 26.68
CA TRP A 30 -1.57 -13.32 26.73
C TRP A 30 -0.76 -14.31 27.55
N GLU A 31 0.33 -14.82 26.98
CA GLU A 31 1.15 -15.85 27.63
C GLU A 31 2.02 -15.26 28.74
N VAL A 32 2.34 -16.13 29.71
CA VAL A 32 3.24 -15.79 30.81
C VAL A 32 4.65 -15.61 30.26
N GLY A 33 5.23 -14.43 30.47
CA GLY A 33 6.57 -14.09 29.99
C GLY A 33 6.61 -13.30 28.68
N HIS A 34 5.49 -13.15 27.97
CA HIS A 34 5.41 -12.24 26.82
C HIS A 34 5.47 -10.78 27.28
N ARG A 35 6.43 -10.02 26.73
CA ARG A 35 6.61 -8.59 27.00
C ARG A 35 5.80 -7.76 26.03
N THR A 36 5.16 -6.70 26.54
CA THR A 36 4.32 -5.81 25.72
C THR A 36 5.12 -4.68 25.04
N TYR A 37 6.28 -4.31 25.57
CA TYR A 37 7.11 -3.18 25.10
C TYR A 37 6.42 -1.81 25.02
N LEU A 38 5.24 -1.66 25.65
CA LEU A 38 4.49 -0.41 25.74
C LEU A 38 4.69 0.19 27.15
N PRO A 39 5.36 1.36 27.27
CA PRO A 39 5.50 2.04 28.56
C PRO A 39 4.19 2.71 28.99
N PHE A 40 4.07 3.04 30.28
CA PHE A 40 2.86 3.65 30.86
C PHE A 40 2.45 4.99 30.22
N PHE A 41 3.41 5.74 29.68
CA PHE A 41 3.18 7.03 29.02
C PHE A 41 2.96 6.90 27.51
N LYS A 42 2.84 5.69 26.95
CA LYS A 42 2.67 5.51 25.50
C LYS A 42 1.49 6.31 24.93
N LEU A 43 0.39 6.43 25.67
CA LEU A 43 -0.78 7.21 25.26
C LEU A 43 -0.50 8.72 25.19
N LEU A 44 0.46 9.21 25.97
CA LEU A 44 0.88 10.62 26.01
C LEU A 44 1.88 10.97 24.91
N TRP A 45 2.48 9.97 24.24
CA TRP A 45 3.48 10.16 23.19
C TRP A 45 2.89 9.85 21.81
N PRO A 46 2.32 10.86 21.13
CA PRO A 46 1.87 10.71 19.76
C PRO A 46 3.06 10.51 18.83
N THR A 47 2.83 9.81 17.72
CA THR A 47 3.82 9.68 16.66
C THR A 47 4.04 11.04 15.99
N PHE A 48 5.29 11.46 15.86
CA PHE A 48 5.67 12.70 15.20
C PHE A 48 6.22 12.43 13.80
N TYR A 49 5.72 13.18 12.80
CA TYR A 49 6.16 13.08 11.41
C TYR A 49 6.83 14.39 10.97
N PRO A 50 8.18 14.47 11.00
CA PRO A 50 8.90 15.71 10.66
C PRO A 50 8.71 16.15 9.20
N LYS A 51 8.31 15.23 8.32
CA LYS A 51 8.09 15.47 6.89
C LYS A 51 7.15 16.65 6.62
N VAL A 52 6.11 16.84 7.44
CA VAL A 52 5.14 17.93 7.29
C VAL A 52 5.79 19.29 7.58
N MET A 53 6.58 19.37 8.66
CA MET A 53 7.29 20.59 9.04
C MET A 53 8.35 20.94 7.99
N ASP A 54 9.11 19.94 7.57
CA ASP A 54 10.16 20.07 6.56
C ASP A 54 9.60 20.54 5.21
N HIS A 55 8.45 20.02 4.77
CA HIS A 55 7.77 20.53 3.56
C HIS A 55 7.39 22.01 3.72
N LYS A 56 6.80 22.42 4.85
CA LYS A 56 6.45 23.82 5.10
C LYS A 56 7.67 24.75 5.07
N ILE A 57 8.77 24.33 5.69
CA ILE A 57 10.02 25.09 5.71
C ILE A 57 10.60 25.19 4.30
N ARG A 58 10.67 24.09 3.55
CA ARG A 58 11.14 24.09 2.15
C ARG A 58 10.30 25.00 1.27
N LYS A 59 8.97 24.97 1.43
CA LYS A 59 8.06 25.85 0.68
C LYS A 59 8.30 27.31 1.04
N TRP A 60 8.51 27.62 2.32
CA TRP A 60 8.78 28.97 2.80
C TRP A 60 10.13 29.51 2.30
N LEU A 61 11.17 28.68 2.30
CA LEU A 61 12.52 29.03 1.81
C LEU A 61 12.62 29.05 0.27
N GLY A 62 11.57 28.72 -0.47
CA GLY A 62 11.61 28.60 -1.93
C GLY A 62 12.41 27.39 -2.45
N LEU A 63 12.80 26.47 -1.57
CA LEU A 63 13.55 25.24 -1.88
C LEU A 63 12.63 24.08 -2.31
N GLY A 64 11.33 24.34 -2.47
CA GLY A 64 10.27 23.33 -2.57
C GLY A 64 10.01 22.72 -3.95
N PHE A 65 10.81 23.02 -4.97
CA PHE A 65 10.60 22.43 -6.29
C PHE A 65 11.11 20.98 -6.32
N GLN A 66 10.20 20.07 -6.01
CA GLN A 66 10.42 18.64 -6.20
C GLN A 66 10.00 18.25 -7.61
N THR A 67 10.73 17.33 -8.25
CA THR A 67 10.39 16.82 -9.59
C THR A 67 8.97 16.24 -9.64
N GLU A 68 8.48 15.73 -8.51
CA GLU A 68 7.13 15.21 -8.34
C GLU A 68 6.04 16.26 -8.46
N SER A 69 6.36 17.55 -8.33
CA SER A 69 5.41 18.64 -8.60
C SER A 69 5.19 18.85 -10.10
N PHE A 70 6.08 18.34 -10.95
CA PHE A 70 5.98 18.49 -12.39
C PHE A 70 5.16 17.33 -12.98
N PRO A 71 4.06 17.61 -13.70
CA PRO A 71 3.12 16.58 -14.16
C PRO A 71 3.72 15.65 -15.21
N PHE A 72 4.74 16.07 -15.96
CA PHE A 72 5.34 15.25 -17.01
C PHE A 72 6.55 14.46 -16.48
N VAL A 73 6.67 13.19 -16.89
CA VAL A 73 7.70 12.28 -16.38
C VAL A 73 8.80 12.06 -17.42
N PHE A 74 10.00 12.58 -17.14
CA PHE A 74 11.13 12.54 -18.08
C PHE A 74 11.95 11.24 -18.08
N TYR A 75 11.84 10.41 -17.04
CA TYR A 75 12.73 9.25 -16.85
C TYR A 75 12.14 7.91 -17.30
N SER A 76 11.00 7.93 -18.00
CA SER A 76 10.45 6.71 -18.56
C SER A 76 11.31 6.30 -19.76
N GLY A 77 12.10 5.25 -19.63
CA GLY A 77 12.96 4.73 -20.70
C GLY A 77 12.21 4.09 -21.87
N SER A 78 10.88 4.16 -21.88
CA SER A 78 10.04 3.80 -23.03
C SER A 78 9.70 5.05 -23.83
N ASP A 79 9.56 4.94 -25.15
CA ASP A 79 9.07 6.02 -26.04
C ASP A 79 7.67 6.55 -25.69
N ASN A 80 7.02 5.98 -24.67
CA ASN A 80 5.71 6.39 -24.22
C ASN A 80 5.75 7.70 -23.44
N ILE A 81 4.84 8.60 -23.78
CA ILE A 81 4.55 9.82 -23.05
C ILE A 81 3.84 9.47 -21.73
N ASN A 82 4.45 9.87 -20.62
CA ASN A 82 3.99 9.55 -19.27
C ASN A 82 3.67 10.81 -18.47
N TYR A 83 2.52 10.81 -17.78
CA TYR A 83 2.07 11.89 -16.92
C TYR A 83 1.78 11.41 -15.50
N ARG A 84 1.88 12.30 -14.52
CA ARG A 84 1.50 12.07 -13.13
C ARG A 84 0.04 12.42 -12.92
N LYS A 85 -0.72 11.45 -12.41
CA LYS A 85 -2.06 11.65 -11.85
C LYS A 85 -1.94 11.88 -10.35
N TYR A 86 -2.35 13.06 -9.88
CA TYR A 86 -2.26 13.45 -8.47
C TYR A 86 -3.52 13.13 -7.68
N TYR A 87 -3.35 12.66 -6.44
CA TYR A 87 -4.44 12.41 -5.50
C TYR A 87 -4.43 13.46 -4.37
N GLY A 88 -4.62 14.73 -4.74
CA GLY A 88 -4.71 15.86 -3.80
C GLY A 88 -3.36 16.38 -3.25
N ASP A 89 -2.27 15.63 -3.39
CA ASP A 89 -0.91 16.04 -3.01
C ASP A 89 0.08 15.62 -4.13
N PRO A 90 1.02 16.49 -4.56
CA PRO A 90 2.11 16.12 -5.46
C PRO A 90 2.89 14.85 -5.07
N LEU A 91 3.06 14.62 -3.76
CA LEU A 91 3.75 13.45 -3.22
C LEU A 91 2.97 12.13 -3.39
N ILE A 92 1.66 12.22 -3.65
CA ILE A 92 0.78 11.08 -3.84
C ILE A 92 0.35 11.10 -5.30
N SER A 93 1.21 10.56 -6.15
CA SER A 93 0.98 10.48 -7.58
C SER A 93 1.21 9.08 -8.13
N GLU A 94 0.46 8.79 -9.19
CA GLU A 94 0.61 7.59 -10.01
C GLU A 94 1.05 8.02 -11.41
N ILE A 95 1.92 7.23 -12.04
CA ILE A 95 2.37 7.50 -13.40
C ILE A 95 1.46 6.76 -14.35
N VAL A 96 0.86 7.49 -15.28
CA VAL A 96 -0.06 6.98 -16.29
C VAL A 96 0.52 7.26 -17.66
N SER A 97 0.62 6.21 -18.47
CA SER A 97 0.99 6.33 -19.88
C SER A 97 -0.23 6.83 -20.67
N VAL A 98 -0.03 7.86 -21.49
CA VAL A 98 -1.08 8.39 -22.38
C VAL A 98 -1.12 7.64 -23.70
N ASP A 99 0.00 7.05 -24.11
CA ASP A 99 0.07 6.35 -25.38
C ASP A 99 -0.64 5.00 -25.35
N THR A 100 -1.40 4.75 -26.42
CA THR A 100 -2.05 3.47 -26.65
C THR A 100 -1.02 2.48 -27.18
N THR A 101 -0.78 1.39 -26.45
CA THR A 101 0.08 0.31 -26.93
C THR A 101 -0.62 -0.48 -28.03
N TYR A 102 -0.11 -0.39 -29.25
CA TYR A 102 -0.58 -1.22 -30.35
C TYR A 102 0.01 -2.62 -30.24
N HIS A 103 -0.84 -3.61 -30.09
CA HIS A 103 -0.45 -5.02 -30.08
C HIS A 103 -0.73 -5.62 -31.44
N PHE A 104 0.32 -6.08 -32.11
CA PHE A 104 0.21 -6.79 -33.38
C PHE A 104 0.34 -8.29 -33.12
N SER A 105 -0.58 -9.06 -33.70
CA SER A 105 -0.54 -10.51 -33.68
C SER A 105 -0.44 -10.99 -35.13
N PHE A 106 0.57 -11.81 -35.41
CA PHE A 106 0.74 -12.43 -36.72
C PHE A 106 0.09 -13.83 -36.79
N TYR A 107 -0.85 -14.11 -35.89
CA TYR A 107 -1.58 -15.37 -35.87
C TYR A 107 -2.77 -15.32 -36.85
N PRO A 108 -2.94 -16.36 -37.68
CA PRO A 108 -4.13 -16.47 -38.53
C PRO A 108 -5.38 -16.67 -37.66
N ILE A 109 -6.47 -15.97 -37.98
CA ILE A 109 -7.72 -15.93 -37.19
C ILE A 109 -8.53 -17.23 -37.31
N SER A 110 -8.32 -18.01 -38.38
CA SER A 110 -8.76 -19.41 -38.45
C SER A 110 -7.89 -20.19 -39.43
N ARG A 111 -7.62 -21.45 -39.09
CA ARG A 111 -7.40 -22.50 -40.07
C ARG A 111 -8.52 -23.50 -39.78
N ASP A 112 -9.62 -23.37 -40.51
CA ASP A 112 -10.73 -24.31 -40.40
C ASP A 112 -10.22 -25.73 -40.69
N ILE A 113 -10.44 -26.65 -39.74
CA ILE A 113 -10.43 -28.10 -39.93
C ILE A 113 -11.68 -28.63 -39.22
#